data_AF-A0A2K6R6V6-F1
#
_entry.id   AF-A0A2K6R6V6-F1
#
_cell.length_a   1.000
_cell.length_b   1.000
_cell.length_c   1.000
_cell.angle_alpha   90.00
_cell.angle_beta   90.00
_cell.angle_gamma   90.00
#
_symmetry.space_group_name_H-M   'P 1'
#
loop_
_entity.id
_entity.type
_entity.pdbx_description
1 polymer ?
#
loop_
_entity_poly.entity_id
_entity_poly.type
_entity_poly.pdbx_seq_one_letter_code
_entity_poly.pdbx_strand_id
1 'polypeptide(L)'
;MAAGGDAPETPAISPSKRPRPTEEGGMQLRFARLSEHATAPTRGSPRAAGYDLYSAYDYTIPPMEKALVKTDIQIALPSGCYGRVAPRSGLAAKHFIDVGAGVIDEDYRGNVGVVLFNFGKEKFEVKKGDRIAQLICERIFYPEIEEVQALDDTERGSGGFGSTGKN
;
A
#
# COMPACT_ATOMS: atom_id res chain seq x y z
N MET A 1 4.68 -63.61 -30.70
CA MET A 1 4.19 -63.07 -29.41
C MET A 1 5.35 -63.01 -28.44
N ALA A 2 5.66 -61.95 -27.71
CA ALA A 2 5.43 -60.52 -27.81
C ALA A 2 6.62 -59.91 -27.02
N ALA A 3 7.24 -58.87 -27.57
CA ALA A 3 8.33 -58.13 -26.95
C ALA A 3 7.80 -57.17 -25.88
N GLY A 4 8.57 -57.01 -24.80
CA GLY A 4 8.49 -55.90 -23.85
C GLY A 4 9.79 -55.96 -23.04
N GLY A 5 10.69 -54.98 -23.05
CA GLY A 5 10.50 -53.55 -23.23
C GLY A 5 10.98 -52.90 -21.94
N ASP A 6 12.30 -52.85 -21.77
CA ASP A 6 12.98 -52.27 -20.61
C ASP A 6 12.72 -50.75 -20.63
N ALA A 7 12.07 -50.23 -19.59
CA ALA A 7 11.74 -48.82 -19.47
C ALA A 7 12.90 -48.08 -18.77
N PRO A 8 13.38 -46.93 -19.27
CA PRO A 8 14.45 -46.20 -18.62
C PRO A 8 13.90 -45.42 -17.41
N GLU A 9 14.54 -45.60 -16.26
CA GLU A 9 14.32 -44.75 -15.08
C GLU A 9 14.77 -43.31 -15.38
N THR A 10 13.81 -42.38 -15.34
CA THR A 10 14.07 -40.94 -15.38
C THR A 10 14.55 -40.46 -14.01
N PRO A 11 15.71 -39.78 -13.90
CA PRO A 11 16.12 -39.21 -12.62
C PRO A 11 15.21 -38.04 -12.26
N ALA A 12 14.58 -38.12 -11.09
CA ALA A 12 13.77 -37.06 -10.50
C ALA A 12 14.67 -35.85 -10.18
N ILE A 13 14.56 -34.80 -11.01
CA ILE A 13 15.23 -33.52 -10.79
C ILE A 13 14.55 -32.85 -9.60
N SER A 14 15.28 -32.74 -8.50
CA SER A 14 14.88 -31.97 -7.32
C SER A 14 14.64 -30.51 -7.70
N PRO A 15 13.55 -29.86 -7.26
CA PRO A 15 13.38 -28.43 -7.51
C PRO A 15 14.46 -27.68 -6.75
N SER A 16 15.39 -27.09 -7.51
CA SER A 16 16.44 -26.20 -7.04
C SER A 16 15.87 -25.22 -6.02
N LYS A 17 16.43 -25.25 -4.80
CA LYS A 17 16.24 -24.21 -3.78
C LYS A 17 16.41 -22.85 -4.45
N ARG A 18 15.31 -22.09 -4.57
CA ARG A 18 15.41 -20.66 -4.84
C ARG A 18 16.35 -20.06 -3.78
N PRO A 19 17.31 -19.21 -4.16
CA PRO A 19 18.10 -18.50 -3.17
C PRO A 19 17.12 -17.71 -2.28
N ARG A 20 17.26 -17.86 -0.96
CA ARG A 20 16.66 -16.91 -0.01
C ARG A 20 17.14 -15.52 -0.44
N PRO A 21 16.26 -14.51 -0.58
CA PRO A 21 16.71 -13.14 -0.76
C PRO A 21 17.69 -12.83 0.37
N THR A 22 18.93 -12.55 0.02
CA THR A 22 19.95 -12.08 0.94
C THR A 22 19.41 -10.84 1.67
N GLU A 23 19.40 -10.88 3.00
CA GLU A 23 19.03 -9.78 3.90
C GLU A 23 20.04 -8.61 3.85
N GLU A 24 20.30 -8.08 2.65
CA GLU A 24 21.04 -6.83 2.42
C GLU A 24 20.16 -5.80 1.68
N GLY A 25 18.84 -5.89 1.85
CA GLY A 25 17.91 -4.86 1.40
C GLY A 25 17.92 -3.69 2.36
N GLY A 26 18.74 -2.66 2.11
CA GLY A 26 18.75 -1.44 2.91
C GLY A 26 17.36 -0.81 3.08
N MET A 27 17.17 -0.01 4.14
CA MET A 27 15.95 0.76 4.43
C MET A 27 15.67 1.84 3.37
N GLN A 28 15.37 1.43 2.14
CA GLN A 28 15.23 2.30 0.99
C GLN A 28 13.91 2.02 0.27
N LEU A 29 13.08 3.04 0.18
CA LEU A 29 11.93 3.05 -0.72
C LEU A 29 12.42 3.31 -2.14
N ARG A 30 12.21 2.35 -3.05
CA ARG A 30 12.54 2.52 -4.47
C ARG A 30 11.28 2.87 -5.26
N PHE A 31 11.42 3.70 -6.29
CA PHE A 31 10.34 4.01 -7.22
C PHE A 31 10.86 4.11 -8.65
N ALA A 32 9.99 3.86 -9.62
CA ALA A 32 10.24 4.12 -11.04
C ALA A 32 9.07 4.90 -11.62
N ARG A 33 9.36 5.81 -12.56
CA ARG A 33 8.34 6.58 -13.28
C ARG A 33 7.80 5.74 -14.42
N LEU A 34 6.48 5.71 -14.54
CA LEU A 34 5.75 5.05 -15.62
C LEU A 34 5.44 6.01 -16.78
N SER A 35 5.61 7.32 -16.56
CA SER A 35 5.46 8.36 -17.57
C SER A 35 6.27 9.62 -17.23
N GLU A 36 6.34 10.57 -18.16
CA GLU A 36 6.86 11.93 -17.97
C GLU A 36 5.98 12.80 -17.06
N HIS A 37 4.76 12.37 -16.76
CA HIS A 37 3.84 13.11 -15.90
C HIS A 37 4.08 12.89 -14.41
N ALA A 38 4.74 11.78 -14.06
CA ALA A 38 5.06 11.42 -12.70
C ALA A 38 5.92 12.50 -12.02
N THR A 39 5.82 12.61 -10.70
CA THR A 39 6.72 13.43 -9.87
C THR A 39 7.29 12.57 -8.75
N ALA A 40 8.58 12.69 -8.47
CA ALA A 40 9.23 11.95 -7.39
C ALA A 40 8.58 12.32 -6.04
N PRO A 41 8.19 11.34 -5.20
CA PRO A 41 7.64 11.64 -3.89
C PRO A 41 8.63 12.45 -3.03
N THR A 42 8.13 13.39 -2.22
CA THR A 42 8.99 14.28 -1.41
C THR A 42 8.59 14.27 0.05
N ARG A 43 9.50 14.60 0.96
CA ARG A 43 9.17 14.77 2.38
C ARG A 43 8.94 16.24 2.69
N GLY A 44 7.85 16.55 3.37
CA GLY A 44 7.55 17.92 3.80
C GLY A 44 8.48 18.44 4.92
N SER A 45 9.13 17.54 5.66
CA SER A 45 10.11 17.89 6.71
C SER A 45 11.08 16.73 6.97
N PRO A 46 12.21 16.95 7.68
CA PRO A 46 13.21 15.90 7.94
C PRO A 46 12.67 14.69 8.70
N ARG A 47 11.58 14.86 9.46
CA ARG A 47 10.91 13.82 10.24
C ARG A 47 9.44 13.61 9.84
N ALA A 48 9.04 14.09 8.66
CA ALA A 48 7.71 13.79 8.13
C ALA A 48 7.52 12.27 8.03
N ALA A 49 6.36 11.79 8.49
CA ALA A 49 6.03 10.37 8.50
C ALA A 49 5.85 9.81 7.08
N GLY A 50 5.25 10.61 6.19
CA GLY A 50 4.97 10.22 4.82
C GLY A 50 5.74 11.02 3.77
N TYR A 51 5.84 10.43 2.57
CA TYR A 51 6.24 11.11 1.35
C TYR A 51 4.99 11.64 0.63
N ASP A 52 4.93 12.94 0.36
CA ASP A 52 3.88 13.54 -0.45
C ASP A 52 3.82 12.85 -1.84
N LEU A 53 2.63 12.40 -2.23
CA LEU A 53 2.32 11.83 -3.55
C LEU A 53 1.66 12.89 -4.42
N TYR A 54 2.01 12.87 -5.70
CA TYR A 54 1.63 13.89 -6.68
C TYR A 54 0.67 13.33 -7.72
N SER A 55 -0.32 14.12 -8.12
CA SER A 55 -1.17 13.76 -9.26
C SER A 55 -0.38 13.84 -10.56
N ALA A 56 -0.47 12.82 -11.41
CA ALA A 56 0.08 12.86 -12.76
C ALA A 56 -0.84 13.60 -13.76
N TYR A 57 -2.12 13.77 -13.43
CA TYR A 57 -3.13 14.31 -14.34
C TYR A 57 -4.09 15.27 -13.65
N ASP A 58 -4.91 15.95 -14.45
CA ASP A 58 -6.00 16.78 -13.97
C ASP A 58 -7.24 15.91 -13.69
N TYR A 59 -7.91 16.18 -12.57
CA TYR A 59 -9.17 15.54 -12.19
C TYR A 59 -10.12 16.57 -11.58
N THR A 60 -11.41 16.41 -11.84
CA THR A 60 -12.48 17.10 -11.11
C THR A 60 -13.23 16.06 -10.30
N ILE A 61 -13.29 16.21 -8.98
CA ILE A 61 -14.03 15.33 -8.08
C ILE A 61 -15.27 16.06 -7.59
N PRO A 62 -16.48 15.70 -8.08
CA PRO A 62 -17.72 16.32 -7.62
C PRO A 62 -17.95 16.13 -6.12
N PRO A 63 -18.85 16.94 -5.51
CA PRO A 63 -19.33 16.70 -4.15
C PRO A 63 -19.87 15.27 -4.00
N MET A 64 -19.54 14.62 -2.88
CA MET A 64 -19.98 13.26 -2.53
C MET A 64 -19.56 12.16 -3.53
N GLU A 65 -18.54 12.42 -4.34
CA GLU A 65 -17.99 11.48 -5.31
C GLU A 65 -16.54 11.08 -4.98
N LYS A 66 -16.02 10.11 -5.75
CA LYS A 66 -14.63 9.63 -5.63
C LYS A 66 -13.90 9.64 -6.97
N ALA A 67 -12.58 9.75 -6.91
CA ALA A 67 -11.70 9.56 -8.06
C ALA A 67 -10.49 8.70 -7.73
N LEU A 68 -10.05 7.89 -8.69
CA LEU A 68 -8.76 7.21 -8.66
C LEU A 68 -7.71 8.09 -9.35
N VAL A 69 -6.95 8.83 -8.55
CA VAL A 69 -5.90 9.73 -9.02
C VAL A 69 -4.61 8.94 -9.23
N LYS A 70 -4.10 8.92 -10.47
CA LYS A 70 -2.85 8.21 -10.79
C LYS A 70 -1.64 9.06 -10.43
N THR A 71 -0.61 8.40 -9.90
CA THR A 71 0.69 9.03 -9.61
C THR A 71 1.72 8.79 -10.71
N ASP A 72 1.48 7.78 -11.56
CA ASP A 72 2.40 7.30 -12.59
C ASP A 72 3.78 6.88 -12.03
N ILE A 73 3.80 6.43 -10.79
CA ILE A 73 4.95 5.71 -10.24
C ILE A 73 4.55 4.28 -9.90
N GLN A 74 5.52 3.38 -10.06
CA GLN A 74 5.51 2.09 -9.37
C GLN A 74 6.54 2.14 -8.24
N ILE A 75 6.31 1.41 -7.17
CA ILE A 75 7.20 1.40 -6.00
C ILE A 75 7.64 -0.02 -5.64
N ALA A 76 8.78 -0.12 -4.96
CA ALA A 76 9.19 -1.30 -4.22
C ALA A 76 9.48 -0.85 -2.79
N LEU A 77 8.62 -1.30 -1.87
CA LEU A 77 8.71 -1.00 -0.45
C LEU A 77 9.88 -1.77 0.19
N PRO A 78 10.50 -1.23 1.24
CA PRO A 78 11.45 -2.00 2.04
C PRO A 78 10.71 -3.14 2.76
N SER A 79 11.43 -4.24 3.04
CA SER A 79 10.79 -5.43 3.59
C SER A 79 10.24 -5.23 5.00
N GLY A 80 9.11 -5.87 5.30
CA GLY A 80 8.47 -5.78 6.62
C GLY A 80 7.60 -4.54 6.80
N CYS A 81 7.18 -3.91 5.69
CA CYS A 81 6.24 -2.80 5.71
C CYS A 81 5.31 -2.82 4.51
N TYR A 82 4.16 -2.16 4.65
CA TYR A 82 3.30 -1.82 3.52
C TYR A 82 3.29 -0.30 3.32
N GLY A 83 2.89 0.13 2.13
CA GLY A 83 2.72 1.54 1.82
C GLY A 83 1.30 1.98 2.15
N ARG A 84 1.10 2.71 3.25
CA ARG A 84 -0.19 3.35 3.52
C ARG A 84 -0.31 4.68 2.80
N VAL A 85 -1.29 4.80 1.90
CA VAL A 85 -1.70 6.09 1.35
C VAL A 85 -2.62 6.78 2.35
N ALA A 86 -2.16 7.90 2.91
CA ALA A 86 -2.83 8.63 3.97
C ALA A 86 -3.27 10.03 3.51
N PRO A 87 -4.37 10.57 4.09
CA PRO A 87 -4.82 11.91 3.76
C PRO A 87 -3.82 12.98 4.22
N ARG A 88 -3.80 14.12 3.51
CA ARG A 88 -3.07 15.32 3.94
C ARG A 88 -4.02 16.19 4.76
N SER A 89 -3.60 16.58 5.97
CA SER A 89 -4.46 17.33 6.90
C SER A 89 -5.01 18.64 6.32
N GLY A 90 -4.21 19.34 5.50
CA GLY A 90 -4.65 20.55 4.83
C GLY A 90 -5.81 20.35 3.86
N LEU A 91 -5.84 19.22 3.13
CA LEU A 91 -6.93 18.89 2.20
C LEU A 91 -8.18 18.44 2.97
N ALA A 92 -8.00 17.64 4.03
CA ALA A 92 -9.08 17.21 4.90
C ALA A 92 -9.77 18.41 5.59
N ALA A 93 -9.00 19.30 6.23
CA ALA A 93 -9.56 20.41 7.00
C ALA A 93 -10.19 21.51 6.14
N LYS A 94 -9.64 21.79 4.94
CA LYS A 94 -10.07 22.92 4.11
C LYS A 94 -11.06 22.56 3.01
N HIS A 95 -10.97 21.34 2.48
CA HIS A 95 -11.74 20.90 1.32
C HIS A 95 -12.57 19.64 1.59
N PHE A 96 -12.52 19.10 2.81
CA PHE A 96 -13.21 17.89 3.22
C PHE A 96 -12.89 16.67 2.34
N ILE A 97 -11.60 16.55 1.99
CA ILE A 97 -11.05 15.44 1.20
C ILE A 97 -10.49 14.36 2.11
N ASP A 98 -10.81 13.12 1.80
CA ASP A 98 -10.27 11.94 2.47
C ASP A 98 -9.66 10.94 1.47
N VAL A 99 -8.91 9.97 1.97
CA VAL A 99 -8.29 8.91 1.19
C VAL A 99 -8.91 7.56 1.55
N GLY A 100 -9.42 6.86 0.53
CA GLY A 100 -9.89 5.49 0.61
C GLY A 100 -8.84 4.44 0.25
N ALA A 101 -9.18 3.18 0.50
CA ALA A 101 -8.32 2.02 0.25
C ALA A 101 -6.94 2.19 0.90
N GLY A 102 -5.93 2.58 0.11
CA GLY A 102 -4.67 3.06 0.63
C GLY A 102 -3.71 2.00 1.18
N VAL A 103 -3.97 0.71 0.97
CA VAL A 103 -3.02 -0.37 1.28
C VAL A 103 -2.26 -0.71 -0.01
N ILE A 104 -0.97 -0.38 -0.06
CA ILE A 104 -0.07 -0.78 -1.15
C ILE A 104 0.84 -1.90 -0.63
N ASP A 105 0.64 -3.10 -1.14
CA ASP A 105 1.38 -4.29 -0.73
C ASP A 105 2.86 -4.25 -1.16
N GLU A 106 3.73 -4.94 -0.40
CA GLU A 106 5.18 -4.99 -0.62
C GLU A 106 5.55 -5.55 -2.01
N ASP A 107 4.72 -6.45 -2.55
CA ASP A 107 4.89 -7.11 -3.84
C ASP A 107 4.19 -6.40 -5.01
N TYR A 108 3.45 -5.31 -4.75
CA TYR A 108 2.80 -4.54 -5.80
C TYR A 108 3.80 -3.80 -6.69
N ARG A 109 3.68 -3.98 -8.02
CA ARG A 109 4.54 -3.31 -9.02
C ARG A 109 3.76 -2.50 -10.07
N GLY A 110 2.47 -2.31 -9.88
CA GLY A 110 1.65 -1.50 -10.77
C GLY A 110 1.77 0.01 -10.50
N ASN A 111 0.89 0.79 -11.14
CA ASN A 111 0.78 2.23 -10.94
C ASN A 111 0.11 2.53 -9.60
N VAL A 112 0.81 3.22 -8.70
CA VAL A 112 0.27 3.63 -7.41
C VAL A 112 -0.88 4.62 -7.63
N GLY A 113 -2.10 4.19 -7.30
CA GLY A 113 -3.30 5.01 -7.37
C GLY A 113 -3.71 5.53 -6.00
N VAL A 114 -4.25 6.75 -5.96
CA VAL A 114 -4.82 7.35 -4.76
C VAL A 114 -6.32 7.48 -4.94
N VAL A 115 -7.09 6.79 -4.09
CA VAL A 115 -8.56 6.91 -4.07
C VAL A 115 -8.91 8.12 -3.21
N LEU A 116 -9.30 9.23 -3.84
CA LEU A 116 -9.77 10.42 -3.13
C LEU A 116 -11.29 10.39 -3.01
N PHE A 117 -11.79 10.69 -1.82
CA PHE A 117 -13.20 10.99 -1.55
C PHE A 117 -13.38 12.48 -1.32
N ASN A 118 -14.38 13.07 -1.97
CA ASN A 118 -14.78 14.43 -1.71
C ASN A 118 -16.08 14.44 -0.89
N PHE A 119 -15.98 14.65 0.41
CA PHE A 119 -17.15 14.82 1.29
C PHE A 119 -17.62 16.28 1.37
N GLY A 120 -16.93 17.18 0.68
CA GLY A 120 -17.27 18.59 0.59
C GLY A 120 -18.53 18.84 -0.24
N LYS A 121 -19.02 20.09 -0.17
CA LYS A 121 -20.18 20.56 -0.95
C LYS A 121 -19.79 21.17 -2.29
N GLU A 122 -18.50 21.38 -2.51
CA GLU A 122 -17.93 22.00 -3.71
C GLU A 122 -17.13 20.98 -4.51
N LYS A 123 -16.97 21.22 -5.82
CA LYS A 123 -16.09 20.41 -6.66
C LYS A 123 -14.65 20.59 -6.20
N PHE A 124 -13.90 19.51 -6.11
CA PHE A 124 -12.47 19.55 -5.82
C PHE A 124 -11.68 19.34 -7.11
N GLU A 125 -10.90 20.36 -7.47
CA GLU A 125 -10.03 20.34 -8.64
C GLU A 125 -8.64 19.85 -8.23
N VAL A 126 -8.20 18.75 -8.82
CA VAL A 126 -6.83 18.27 -8.74
C VAL A 126 -6.15 18.63 -10.05
N LYS A 127 -5.02 19.32 -9.99
CA LYS A 127 -4.17 19.58 -11.16
C LYS A 127 -2.95 18.67 -11.16
N LYS A 128 -2.41 18.39 -12.34
CA LYS A 128 -1.11 17.73 -12.48
C LYS A 128 -0.07 18.44 -11.62
N GLY A 129 0.65 17.67 -10.80
CA GLY A 129 1.66 18.18 -9.88
C GLY A 129 1.14 18.58 -8.50
N ASP A 130 -0.17 18.51 -8.25
CA ASP A 130 -0.70 18.73 -6.90
C ASP A 130 -0.34 17.57 -5.97
N ARG A 131 0.03 17.91 -4.73
CA ARG A 131 0.27 16.94 -3.66
C ARG A 131 -1.07 16.55 -3.05
N ILE A 132 -1.52 15.33 -3.31
CA ILE A 132 -2.89 14.90 -3.03
C ILE A 132 -3.03 13.92 -1.86
N ALA A 133 -1.95 13.23 -1.50
CA ALA A 133 -1.89 12.28 -0.40
C ALA A 133 -0.44 12.15 0.08
N GLN A 134 -0.20 11.31 1.08
CA GLN A 134 1.15 10.96 1.50
C GLN A 134 1.28 9.44 1.68
N LEU A 135 2.43 8.89 1.29
CA LEU A 135 2.77 7.48 1.44
C LEU A 135 3.58 7.28 2.71
N ILE A 136 3.08 6.47 3.65
CA ILE A 136 3.75 6.11 4.90
C ILE A 136 4.17 4.64 4.80
N CYS A 137 5.45 4.34 5.06
CA CYS A 137 5.93 2.97 5.16
C CYS A 137 5.61 2.43 6.56
N GLU A 138 4.50 1.71 6.71
CA GLU A 138 4.04 1.20 8.00
C GLU A 138 4.54 -0.21 8.24
N ARG A 139 5.31 -0.37 9.33
CA ARG A 139 5.89 -1.67 9.71
C ARG A 139 4.78 -2.63 10.10
N ILE A 140 4.87 -3.85 9.60
CA ILE A 140 3.92 -4.94 9.88
C ILE A 140 4.66 -6.25 10.13
N PHE A 141 3.94 -7.20 10.71
CA PHE A 141 4.35 -8.59 10.76
C PHE A 141 3.58 -9.38 9.69
N TYR A 142 4.19 -10.47 9.22
CA TYR A 142 3.55 -11.47 8.37
C TYR A 142 3.40 -12.79 9.16
N PRO A 143 2.53 -12.86 10.19
CA PRO A 143 2.38 -14.07 10.97
C PRO A 143 1.64 -15.15 10.17
N GLU A 144 1.92 -16.42 10.48
CA GLU A 144 1.02 -17.51 10.11
C GLU A 144 -0.25 -17.42 10.96
N ILE A 145 -1.41 -17.75 10.38
CA ILE A 145 -2.68 -17.76 11.08
C ILE A 145 -2.93 -19.13 11.70
N GLU A 146 -3.28 -19.17 12.99
CA GLU A 146 -3.59 -20.38 13.74
C GLU A 146 -5.02 -20.30 14.32
N GLU A 147 -5.84 -21.33 14.07
CA GLU A 147 -7.18 -21.46 14.63
C GLU A 147 -7.12 -22.21 15.98
N VAL A 148 -7.71 -21.63 17.03
CA VAL A 148 -7.75 -22.20 18.39
C VAL A 148 -9.18 -22.27 18.93
N GLN A 149 -9.42 -23.15 19.90
CA GLN A 149 -10.76 -23.33 20.48
C GLN A 149 -11.23 -22.12 21.31
N ALA A 150 -10.31 -21.44 22.00
CA ALA A 150 -10.56 -20.24 22.78
C ALA A 150 -9.27 -19.44 22.97
N LEU A 151 -9.41 -18.13 23.18
CA LEU A 151 -8.32 -17.23 23.58
C LEU A 151 -8.27 -17.07 25.10
N ASP A 152 -7.15 -16.58 25.62
CA ASP A 152 -6.98 -16.20 27.03
C ASP A 152 -7.77 -14.92 27.38
N ASP A 153 -8.13 -14.80 28.66
CA ASP A 153 -8.78 -13.59 29.18
C ASP A 153 -7.78 -12.43 29.29
N THR A 154 -8.23 -11.23 28.96
CA THR A 154 -7.45 -9.98 29.14
C THR A 154 -8.25 -8.99 29.97
N GLU A 155 -7.57 -7.99 30.56
CA GLU A 155 -8.23 -6.90 31.30
C GLU A 155 -9.30 -6.18 30.47
N ARG A 156 -9.12 -6.11 29.14
CA ARG A 156 -10.10 -5.48 28.24
C ARG A 156 -11.30 -6.38 27.91
N GLY A 157 -11.09 -7.70 27.86
CA GLY A 157 -12.11 -8.68 27.48
C GLY A 157 -12.84 -8.31 26.17
N SER A 158 -14.18 -8.39 26.18
CA SER A 158 -15.03 -8.03 25.03
C SER A 158 -15.34 -6.53 24.89
N GLY A 159 -14.65 -5.65 25.63
CA GLY A 159 -14.91 -4.20 25.62
C GLY A 159 -14.42 -3.48 24.35
N GLY A 160 -15.34 -2.83 23.62
CA GLY A 160 -15.05 -2.04 22.41
C GLY A 160 -16.03 -0.88 22.20
N PHE A 161 -15.89 -0.14 21.10
CA PHE A 161 -16.85 0.90 20.67
C PHE A 161 -17.17 1.98 21.72
N GLY A 162 -16.15 2.51 22.40
CA GLY A 162 -16.33 3.52 23.45
C GLY A 162 -16.56 2.93 24.84
N SER A 163 -16.14 1.68 25.08
CA SER A 163 -16.24 0.99 26.37
C SER A 163 -15.53 1.69 27.53
N THR A 164 -14.58 2.59 27.25
CA THR A 164 -13.85 3.38 28.26
C THR A 164 -14.48 4.73 28.59
N GLY A 165 -15.67 5.03 28.04
CA GLY A 165 -16.39 6.27 28.31
C GLY A 165 -15.97 7.44 27.42
N LYS A 166 -16.50 8.63 27.73
CA LYS A 166 -16.35 9.87 26.94
C LYS A 166 -15.52 10.98 27.63
N ASN A 167 -15.04 10.76 28.86
CA ASN A 167 -14.44 11.80 29.71
C ASN A 167 -13.11 11.35 30.31
#